data_AF-A0A444XS43-F1
#
_entry.id   AF-A0A444XS43-F1
#
_cell.length_a   1.000
_cell.length_b   1.000
_cell.length_c   1.000
_cell.angle_alpha   90.00
_cell.angle_beta   90.00
_cell.angle_gamma   90.00
#
_symmetry.space_group_name_H-M   'P 1'
#
loop_
_entity.id
_entity.type
_entity.pdbx_description
1 polymer ?
#
loop_
_entity_poly.entity_id
_entity_poly.type
_entity_poly.pdbx_seq_one_letter_code
_entity_poly.pdbx_strand_id
1 'polypeptide(L)'
;MLQSCVRSRLFSNYMMYLLVRRPSMLPNGIGQIRFDDTCAEAKELLLERKYMKKGKEASDMILQVNTEIPPSEVKGDRSKSVLFDACRLAKSLQALETEKNWSKEEKWEMISRVWLEMLCHAASHCRGLEHARQLSRGGELLTHVWLLMAHLGITEQFQISQGHVRAKLVLD
;
A
#
# COMPACT_ATOMS: atom_id res chain seq x y z
N MET A 1 -14.41 -10.39 14.75
CA MET A 1 -13.48 -9.47 14.04
C MET A 1 -14.28 -8.80 12.93
N LEU A 2 -14.20 -7.48 12.79
CA LEU A 2 -14.99 -6.71 11.82
C LEU A 2 -14.63 -7.08 10.37
N GLN A 3 -15.61 -7.12 9.46
CA GLN A 3 -15.39 -7.51 8.06
C GLN A 3 -14.43 -6.55 7.34
N SER A 4 -14.57 -5.23 7.56
CA SER A 4 -13.65 -4.21 7.03
C SER A 4 -12.22 -4.39 7.51
N CYS A 5 -12.02 -4.77 8.78
CA CYS A 5 -10.69 -5.04 9.34
C CYS A 5 -10.04 -6.27 8.68
N VAL A 6 -10.81 -7.35 8.46
CA VAL A 6 -10.32 -8.54 7.73
C VAL A 6 -9.91 -8.17 6.31
N ARG A 7 -10.75 -7.39 5.61
CA ARG A 7 -10.47 -6.91 4.25
C ARG A 7 -9.20 -6.04 4.19
N SER A 8 -9.08 -5.08 5.11
CA SER A 8 -7.90 -4.22 5.26
C SER A 8 -6.63 -5.05 5.48
N ARG A 9 -6.69 -6.09 6.32
CA ARG A 9 -5.57 -7.00 6.55
C ARG A 9 -5.19 -7.79 5.29
N LEU A 10 -6.17 -8.26 4.52
CA LEU A 10 -5.91 -8.99 3.28
C LEU A 10 -5.20 -8.11 2.24
N PHE A 11 -5.73 -6.91 1.99
CA PHE A 11 -5.12 -6.00 1.02
C PHE A 11 -3.73 -5.53 1.47
N SER A 12 -3.57 -5.12 2.72
CA SER A 12 -2.26 -4.71 3.24
C SER A 12 -1.22 -5.82 3.17
N ASN A 13 -1.56 -7.06 3.55
CA ASN A 13 -0.66 -8.20 3.44
C ASN A 13 -0.25 -8.47 1.98
N TYR A 14 -1.20 -8.36 1.05
CA TYR A 14 -0.92 -8.57 -0.36
C TYR A 14 -0.05 -7.46 -0.95
N MET A 15 -0.33 -6.19 -0.62
CA MET A 15 0.53 -5.05 -1.02
C MET A 15 1.94 -5.19 -0.45
N MET A 16 2.05 -5.68 0.78
CA MET A 16 3.35 -5.98 1.40
C MET A 16 4.08 -7.12 0.68
N TYR A 17 3.36 -8.16 0.30
CA TYR A 17 3.90 -9.25 -0.51
C TYR A 17 4.43 -8.72 -1.85
N LEU A 18 3.70 -7.84 -2.53
CA LEU A 18 4.18 -7.23 -3.78
C LEU A 18 5.46 -6.43 -3.54
N LEU A 19 5.48 -5.58 -2.51
CA LEU A 19 6.65 -4.76 -2.17
C LEU A 19 7.91 -5.60 -1.94
N VAL A 20 7.79 -6.73 -1.25
CA VAL A 20 8.95 -7.53 -0.83
C VAL A 20 9.31 -8.65 -1.83
N ARG A 21 8.32 -9.27 -2.47
CA ARG A 21 8.50 -10.50 -3.28
C ARG A 21 8.31 -10.30 -4.77
N ARG A 22 7.65 -9.21 -5.18
CA ARG A 22 7.36 -8.86 -6.57
C ARG A 22 7.52 -7.36 -6.84
N PRO A 23 8.63 -6.71 -6.44
CA PRO A 23 8.78 -5.27 -6.58
C PRO A 23 8.72 -4.78 -8.04
N SER A 24 9.04 -5.64 -9.02
CA SER A 24 8.90 -5.30 -10.44
C SER A 24 7.45 -5.06 -10.90
N MET A 25 6.47 -5.59 -10.16
CA MET A 25 5.03 -5.37 -10.40
C MET A 25 4.53 -4.06 -9.79
N LEU A 26 5.36 -3.33 -9.05
CA LEU A 26 5.02 -2.02 -8.51
C LEU A 26 5.61 -0.90 -9.38
N PRO A 27 5.05 0.32 -9.30
CA PRO A 27 5.63 1.48 -9.98
C PRO A 27 7.09 1.69 -9.55
N ASN A 28 7.93 2.13 -10.48
CA ASN A 28 9.32 2.46 -10.18
C ASN A 28 9.39 3.51 -9.06
N GLY A 29 10.28 3.28 -8.10
CA GLY A 29 10.50 4.21 -7.01
C GLY A 29 11.46 3.65 -5.97
N ILE A 30 11.57 4.35 -4.85
CA ILE A 30 12.46 3.98 -3.74
C ILE A 30 11.79 3.04 -2.71
N GLY A 31 10.78 2.27 -3.14
CA GLY A 31 9.97 1.43 -2.24
C GLY A 31 10.80 0.41 -1.47
N GLN A 32 11.73 -0.28 -2.14
CA GLN A 32 12.62 -1.25 -1.51
C GLN A 32 13.56 -0.59 -0.48
N ILE A 33 14.16 0.56 -0.84
CA ILE A 33 15.03 1.33 0.06
C ILE A 33 14.25 1.75 1.31
N ARG A 34 13.03 2.30 1.14
CA ARG A 34 12.16 2.66 2.26
C ARG A 34 11.82 1.45 3.13
N PHE A 35 11.52 0.30 2.53
CA PHE A 35 11.23 -0.93 3.27
C PHE A 35 12.43 -1.37 4.11
N ASP A 36 13.61 -1.45 3.51
CA ASP A 36 14.82 -1.90 4.19
C ASP A 36 15.21 -0.96 5.33
N ASP A 37 15.20 0.36 5.09
CA ASP A 37 15.47 1.39 6.11
C ASP A 37 14.45 1.34 7.25
N THR A 38 13.15 1.19 6.92
CA THR A 38 12.08 1.09 7.93
C THR A 38 12.22 -0.18 8.76
N CYS A 39 12.61 -1.30 8.14
CA CYS A 39 12.87 -2.53 8.86
C CYS A 39 14.09 -2.44 9.76
N ALA A 40 15.17 -1.77 9.32
CA ALA A 40 16.35 -1.54 10.15
C ALA A 40 15.98 -0.69 11.39
N GLU A 41 15.30 0.43 11.19
CA GLU A 41 14.89 1.31 12.28
C GLU A 41 13.90 0.63 13.24
N ALA A 42 12.93 -0.11 12.73
CA ALA A 42 11.98 -0.83 13.57
C ALA A 42 12.68 -1.93 14.40
N LYS A 43 13.69 -2.61 13.84
CA LYS A 43 14.49 -3.58 14.59
C LYS A 43 15.29 -2.90 15.70
N GLU A 44 15.94 -1.77 15.42
CA GLU A 44 16.67 -0.99 16.43
C GLU A 44 15.75 -0.59 17.58
N LEU A 45 14.60 0.03 17.27
CA LEU A 45 13.61 0.43 18.30
C LEU A 45 13.10 -0.75 19.12
N LEU A 46 12.82 -1.89 18.49
CA LEU A 46 12.34 -3.08 19.19
C LEU A 46 13.44 -3.74 20.03
N LEU A 47 14.70 -3.69 19.58
CA LEU A 47 15.84 -4.19 20.35
C LEU A 47 16.08 -3.31 21.56
N GLU A 48 16.24 -1.99 21.38
CA GLU A 48 16.40 -1.01 22.46
C GLU A 48 15.32 -1.16 23.55
N ARG A 49 14.07 -1.38 23.14
CA ARG A 49 12.93 -1.48 24.07
C ARG A 49 12.73 -2.86 24.67
N LYS A 50 13.17 -3.94 24.02
CA LYS A 50 13.20 -5.30 24.61
C LYS A 50 14.10 -5.36 25.84
N TYR A 51 15.18 -4.58 25.89
CA TYR A 51 16.01 -4.45 27.09
C TYR A 51 15.31 -3.67 28.22
N MET A 52 14.31 -2.84 27.89
CA MET A 52 13.66 -1.93 28.84
C MET A 52 12.34 -2.47 29.42
N LYS A 53 11.54 -3.24 28.67
CA LYS A 53 10.25 -3.77 29.15
C LYS A 53 9.94 -5.15 28.54
N LYS A 54 10.15 -6.23 29.32
CA LYS A 54 9.57 -7.55 29.01
C LYS A 54 8.04 -7.46 29.08
N GLY A 55 7.34 -7.80 27.97
CA GLY A 55 5.90 -8.08 28.00
C GLY A 55 4.95 -7.10 27.31
N LYS A 56 5.42 -6.05 26.62
CA LYS A 56 4.55 -5.24 25.74
C LYS A 56 4.58 -5.74 24.29
N GLU A 57 3.43 -5.67 23.60
CA GLU A 57 3.36 -5.95 22.18
C GLU A 57 4.17 -4.92 21.36
N ALA A 58 4.70 -5.32 20.21
CA ALA A 58 5.46 -4.43 19.32
C ALA A 58 4.63 -3.22 18.86
N SER A 59 3.32 -3.40 18.70
CA SER A 59 2.33 -2.36 18.39
C SER A 59 2.35 -1.22 19.42
N ASP A 60 2.31 -1.55 20.71
CA ASP A 60 2.34 -0.56 21.80
C ASP A 60 3.65 0.21 21.85
N MET A 61 4.76 -0.45 21.50
CA MET A 61 6.06 0.20 21.43
C MET A 61 6.11 1.21 20.29
N ILE A 62 5.63 0.83 19.11
CA ILE A 62 5.59 1.73 17.94
C ILE A 62 4.75 2.98 18.26
N LEU A 63 3.61 2.84 18.94
CA LEU A 63 2.76 3.98 19.33
C LEU A 63 3.43 4.94 20.33
N GLN A 64 4.38 4.45 21.13
CA GLN A 64 5.15 5.23 22.09
C GLN A 64 6.36 5.95 21.48
N VAL A 65 6.55 5.91 20.15
CA VAL A 65 7.58 6.74 19.50
C VAL A 65 7.19 8.21 19.63
N ASN A 66 8.13 9.06 20.08
CA ASN A 66 7.89 10.51 20.08
C ASN A 66 7.83 10.99 18.63
N THR A 67 6.69 11.58 18.25
CA THR A 67 6.42 12.07 16.90
C THR A 67 6.39 13.60 16.81
N GLU A 68 6.84 14.30 17.84
CA GLU A 68 6.85 15.77 17.89
C GLU A 68 7.98 16.39 17.09
N ILE A 69 9.15 15.73 17.06
CA ILE A 69 10.34 16.20 16.35
C ILE A 69 10.47 15.45 15.01
N PRO A 70 10.45 16.13 13.85
CA PRO A 70 10.57 15.48 12.54
C PRO A 70 11.87 14.67 12.40
N PRO A 71 11.86 13.51 11.71
CA PRO A 71 13.07 12.72 11.46
C PRO A 71 14.17 13.51 10.74
N SER A 72 13.79 14.50 9.92
CA SER A 72 14.71 15.38 9.22
C SER A 72 15.57 16.22 10.18
N GLU A 73 15.07 16.55 11.37
CA GLU A 73 15.80 17.31 12.38
C GLU A 73 16.77 16.43 13.20
N VAL A 74 16.57 15.10 13.20
CA VAL A 74 17.33 14.16 14.04
C VAL A 74 18.30 13.29 13.22
N LYS A 75 17.85 12.79 12.06
CA LYS A 75 18.59 11.89 11.16
C LYS A 75 19.00 12.54 9.84
N GLY A 76 18.36 13.67 9.46
CA GLY A 76 18.53 14.27 8.13
C GLY A 76 18.19 13.27 7.01
N ASP A 77 18.86 13.39 5.86
CA ASP A 77 18.63 12.52 4.69
C ASP A 77 19.32 11.15 4.76
N ARG A 78 19.88 10.77 5.91
CA ARG A 78 20.64 9.51 6.08
C ARG A 78 19.79 8.25 6.02
N SER A 79 18.49 8.36 6.25
CA SER A 79 17.54 7.25 6.19
C SER A 79 16.25 7.69 5.50
N LYS A 80 15.69 6.81 4.67
CA LYS A 80 14.38 6.97 4.03
C LYS A 80 13.29 6.18 4.76
N SER A 81 13.53 5.78 6.01
CA SER A 81 12.53 5.11 6.84
C SER A 81 11.26 5.94 6.94
N VAL A 82 10.11 5.26 6.89
CA VAL A 82 8.78 5.86 7.08
C VAL A 82 8.18 5.51 8.44
N LEU A 83 8.97 4.95 9.37
CA LEU A 83 8.47 4.47 10.65
C LEU A 83 7.84 5.58 11.48
N PHE A 84 8.46 6.76 11.49
CA PHE A 84 7.93 7.94 12.17
C PHE A 84 6.58 8.38 11.60
N ASP A 85 6.47 8.50 10.27
CA ASP A 85 5.23 8.87 9.59
C ASP A 85 4.15 7.81 9.84
N ALA A 86 4.51 6.53 9.86
CA ALA A 86 3.62 5.43 10.20
C ALA A 86 3.12 5.55 11.65
N CYS A 87 3.98 5.91 12.61
CA CYS A 87 3.57 6.17 14.00
C CYS A 87 2.60 7.33 14.10
N ARG A 88 2.88 8.44 13.41
CA ARG A 88 2.01 9.62 13.38
C ARG A 88 0.65 9.29 12.76
N LEU A 89 0.63 8.57 11.64
CA LEU A 89 -0.59 8.08 11.00
C LEU A 89 -1.38 7.16 11.93
N ALA A 90 -0.73 6.23 12.63
CA ALA A 90 -1.39 5.33 13.57
C ALA A 90 -2.07 6.11 14.72
N LYS A 91 -1.41 7.14 15.27
CA LYS A 91 -2.00 8.03 16.28
C LYS A 91 -3.20 8.80 15.72
N SER A 92 -3.09 9.38 14.53
CA SER A 92 -4.20 10.08 13.87
C SER A 92 -5.40 9.15 13.61
N LEU A 93 -5.16 7.90 13.21
CA LEU A 93 -6.21 6.90 13.02
C LEU A 93 -6.89 6.53 14.35
N GLN A 94 -6.15 6.46 15.47
CA GLN A 94 -6.76 6.25 16.79
C GLN A 94 -7.60 7.46 17.24
N ALA A 95 -7.11 8.67 16.96
CA ALA A 95 -7.82 9.91 17.26
C ALA A 95 -9.19 10.01 16.57
N LEU A 96 -9.39 9.34 15.42
CA LEU A 96 -10.71 9.28 14.79
C LEU A 96 -11.76 8.61 15.68
N GLU A 97 -11.39 7.56 16.42
CA GLU A 97 -12.31 6.90 17.35
C GLU A 97 -12.53 7.74 18.62
N THR A 98 -11.47 8.34 19.16
CA THR A 98 -11.53 9.04 20.45
C THR A 98 -12.03 10.47 20.37
N GLU A 99 -11.69 11.21 19.30
CA GLU A 99 -11.97 12.65 19.16
C GLU A 99 -13.06 12.95 18.14
N LYS A 100 -13.16 12.14 17.08
CA LYS A 100 -14.16 12.32 16.00
C LYS A 100 -15.35 11.38 16.14
N ASN A 101 -15.39 10.57 17.19
CA ASN A 101 -16.46 9.63 17.53
C ASN A 101 -16.79 8.63 16.38
N TRP A 102 -15.78 8.26 15.58
CA TRP A 102 -15.94 7.22 14.58
C TRP A 102 -16.09 5.85 15.25
N SER A 103 -16.98 5.03 14.72
CA SER A 103 -16.99 3.61 15.04
C SER A 103 -15.74 2.93 14.49
N LYS A 104 -15.38 1.80 15.12
CA LYS A 104 -14.30 0.93 14.62
C LYS A 104 -14.54 0.51 13.17
N GLU A 105 -15.79 0.27 12.80
CA GLU A 105 -16.17 -0.15 11.46
C GLU A 105 -15.88 0.95 10.43
N GLU A 106 -16.28 2.20 10.69
CA GLU A 106 -16.01 3.33 9.78
C GLU A 106 -14.51 3.54 9.57
N LYS A 107 -13.72 3.46 10.65
CA LYS A 107 -12.26 3.57 10.56
C LYS A 107 -11.67 2.46 9.69
N TRP A 108 -12.01 1.21 9.97
CA TRP A 108 -11.47 0.08 9.23
C TRP A 108 -11.96 0.04 7.78
N GLU A 109 -13.19 0.48 7.51
CA GLU A 109 -13.73 0.61 6.16
C GLU A 109 -12.92 1.64 5.37
N MET A 110 -12.67 2.82 5.93
CA MET A 110 -11.82 3.84 5.30
C MET A 110 -10.41 3.31 5.02
N ILE A 111 -9.75 2.68 6.00
CA ILE A 111 -8.42 2.09 5.80
C ILE A 111 -8.46 1.02 4.69
N SER A 112 -9.51 0.19 4.65
CA SER A 112 -9.65 -0.84 3.61
C SER A 112 -9.80 -0.24 2.21
N ARG A 113 -10.49 0.91 2.08
CA ARG A 113 -10.62 1.65 0.82
C ARG A 113 -9.30 2.22 0.36
N VAL A 114 -8.50 2.81 1.25
CA VAL A 114 -7.16 3.30 0.92
C VAL A 114 -6.29 2.17 0.37
N TRP A 115 -6.30 0.99 1.01
CA TRP A 115 -5.55 -0.16 0.49
C TRP A 115 -6.06 -0.65 -0.87
N LEU A 116 -7.37 -0.64 -1.10
CA LEU A 116 -7.96 -0.98 -2.38
C LEU A 116 -7.55 0.03 -3.47
N GLU A 117 -7.56 1.33 -3.16
CA GLU A 117 -7.08 2.38 -4.06
C GLU A 117 -5.60 2.19 -4.40
N MET A 118 -4.76 1.85 -3.42
CA MET A 118 -3.35 1.53 -3.66
C MET A 118 -3.17 0.29 -4.54
N LEU A 119 -4.02 -0.73 -4.38
CA LEU A 119 -4.02 -1.92 -5.22
C LEU A 119 -4.37 -1.58 -6.68
N CYS A 120 -5.44 -0.82 -6.89
CA CYS A 120 -5.84 -0.34 -8.21
C CYS A 120 -4.77 0.57 -8.84
N HIS A 121 -4.16 1.44 -8.04
CA HIS A 121 -3.06 2.28 -8.48
C HIS A 121 -1.87 1.45 -8.95
N ALA A 122 -1.44 0.46 -8.14
CA ALA A 122 -0.37 -0.45 -8.49
C ALA A 122 -0.68 -1.25 -9.77
N ALA A 123 -1.92 -1.71 -9.94
CA ALA A 123 -2.35 -2.42 -11.14
C ALA A 123 -2.26 -1.54 -12.39
N SER A 124 -2.77 -0.30 -12.33
CA SER A 124 -2.74 0.64 -13.46
C SER A 124 -1.34 1.15 -13.82
N HIS A 125 -0.39 1.11 -12.88
CA HIS A 125 0.96 1.64 -13.07
C HIS A 125 2.03 0.55 -13.12
N CYS A 126 1.63 -0.70 -13.00
CA CYS A 126 2.48 -1.84 -13.31
C CYS A 126 2.73 -1.87 -14.83
N ARG A 127 3.96 -2.23 -15.20
CA ARG A 127 4.35 -2.28 -16.61
C ARG A 127 3.60 -3.41 -17.31
N GLY A 128 3.02 -3.15 -18.48
CA GLY A 128 2.29 -4.15 -19.26
C GLY A 128 3.10 -5.44 -19.53
N LEU A 129 4.43 -5.33 -19.69
CA LEU A 129 5.33 -6.48 -19.82
C LEU A 129 5.33 -7.37 -18.56
N GLU A 130 5.29 -6.78 -17.37
CA GLU A 130 5.26 -7.53 -16.11
C GLU A 130 3.93 -8.26 -15.96
N HIS A 131 2.81 -7.61 -16.32
CA HIS A 131 1.51 -8.28 -16.41
C HIS A 131 1.52 -9.47 -17.36
N ALA A 132 2.02 -9.28 -18.59
CA ALA A 132 2.13 -10.34 -19.59
C ALA A 132 3.01 -11.51 -19.12
N ARG A 133 4.12 -11.21 -18.43
CA ARG A 133 5.01 -12.22 -17.86
C ARG A 133 4.34 -13.07 -16.78
N GLN A 134 3.42 -12.49 -16.00
CA GLN A 134 2.69 -13.25 -14.98
C GLN A 134 1.59 -14.13 -15.57
N LEU A 135 0.98 -13.74 -16.71
CA LEU A 135 -0.06 -14.54 -17.37
C LEU A 135 0.44 -15.94 -17.75
N SER A 136 1.68 -16.05 -18.24
CA SER A 136 2.29 -17.35 -18.59
C SER A 136 2.70 -18.19 -17.37
N ARG A 137 2.59 -17.66 -16.15
CA ARG A 137 3.04 -18.28 -14.89
C ARG A 137 1.90 -18.61 -13.93
N GLY A 138 0.67 -18.71 -14.44
CA GLY A 138 -0.53 -19.00 -13.65
C GLY A 138 -1.34 -17.78 -13.24
N GLY A 139 -0.93 -16.57 -13.67
CA GLY A 139 -1.64 -15.33 -13.41
C GLY A 139 -1.42 -14.80 -11.99
N GLU A 140 -1.01 -13.54 -11.87
CA GLU A 140 -0.84 -12.87 -10.58
C GLU A 140 -2.11 -12.05 -10.28
N LEU A 141 -2.51 -11.89 -9.01
CA LEU A 141 -3.76 -11.21 -8.66
C LEU A 141 -3.81 -9.77 -9.20
N LEU A 142 -2.70 -9.02 -9.15
CA LEU A 142 -2.60 -7.66 -9.66
C LEU A 142 -2.88 -7.60 -11.17
N THR A 143 -2.47 -8.63 -11.92
CA THR A 143 -2.81 -8.75 -13.34
C THR A 143 -4.31 -8.96 -13.55
N HIS A 144 -4.98 -9.72 -12.69
CA HIS A 144 -6.44 -9.88 -12.77
C HIS A 144 -7.16 -8.57 -12.43
N VAL A 145 -6.68 -7.84 -11.43
CA VAL A 145 -7.21 -6.50 -11.09
C VAL A 145 -7.04 -5.55 -12.27
N TRP A 146 -5.86 -5.52 -12.90
CA TRP A 146 -5.61 -4.70 -14.10
C TRP A 146 -6.56 -5.06 -15.26
N LEU A 147 -6.74 -6.36 -15.55
CA LEU A 147 -7.68 -6.81 -16.60
C LEU A 147 -9.14 -6.46 -16.27
N LEU A 148 -9.56 -6.60 -15.01
CA LEU A 148 -10.89 -6.22 -14.58
C LEU A 148 -11.12 -4.71 -14.73
N MET A 149 -10.14 -3.90 -14.31
CA MET A 149 -10.20 -2.45 -14.49
C MET A 149 -10.28 -2.07 -15.98
N ALA A 150 -9.53 -2.76 -16.84
CA ALA A 150 -9.60 -2.54 -18.30
C ALA A 150 -10.97 -2.92 -18.86
N HIS A 151 -11.54 -4.05 -18.42
CA HIS A 151 -12.87 -4.49 -18.83
C HIS A 151 -13.98 -3.50 -18.43
N LEU A 152 -13.83 -2.88 -17.25
CA LEU A 152 -14.75 -1.85 -16.76
C LEU A 152 -14.48 -0.45 -17.32
N GLY A 153 -13.43 -0.27 -18.14
CA GLY A 153 -13.07 1.03 -18.72
C GLY A 153 -12.42 2.01 -17.73
N ILE A 154 -11.84 1.52 -16.63
CA ILE A 154 -11.29 2.33 -15.52
C ILE A 154 -9.77 2.60 -15.72
N THR A 155 -9.12 1.95 -16.69
CA THR A 155 -7.68 2.12 -16.93
C THR A 155 -7.38 3.25 -17.91
N GLU A 156 -6.43 4.13 -17.55
CA GLU A 156 -5.91 5.17 -18.45
C GLU A 156 -5.14 4.59 -19.67
N GLN A 157 -4.59 3.39 -19.54
CA GLN A 157 -3.82 2.71 -20.59
C GLN A 157 -4.65 2.29 -21.82
N PHE A 158 -5.98 2.22 -21.67
CA PHE A 158 -6.91 1.77 -22.72
C PHE A 158 -8.07 2.75 -22.90
N GLN A 159 -7.80 4.06 -22.80
CA GLN A 159 -8.79 5.04 -23.26
C GLN A 159 -9.04 4.80 -24.75
N ILE A 160 -10.19 4.18 -25.06
CA ILE A 160 -10.70 4.12 -26.42
C ILE A 160 -11.03 5.56 -26.77
N SER A 161 -10.10 6.26 -27.42
CA SER A 161 -10.45 7.47 -28.15
C SER A 161 -11.57 7.08 -29.10
N GLN A 162 -12.77 7.61 -28.88
CA GLN A 162 -13.80 7.66 -29.90
C GLN A 162 -13.16 8.22 -31.19
N GLY A 163 -12.84 7.35 -32.15
CA GLY A 163 -12.29 7.78 -33.44
C GLY A 163 -11.17 6.92 -34.01
N HIS A 164 -11.51 5.72 -34.50
CA HIS A 164 -11.16 5.39 -35.88
C HIS A 164 -12.38 4.76 -36.52
N VAL A 165 -12.91 5.46 -37.52
CA VAL A 165 -13.99 5.04 -38.41
C VAL A 165 -13.76 3.58 -38.79
N ARG A 166 -14.63 2.67 -38.32
CA ARG A 166 -14.75 1.35 -38.95
C ARG A 166 -15.09 1.62 -40.41
N ALA A 167 -14.18 1.29 -41.32
CA ALA A 167 -14.46 1.34 -42.75
C ALA A 167 -15.75 0.58 -43.01
N LYS A 168 -16.81 1.29 -43.43
CA LYS A 168 -18.02 0.66 -43.94
C LYS A 168 -17.65 0.06 -45.29
N LEU A 169 -17.69 -1.27 -45.39
CA LEU A 169 -17.71 -1.96 -46.67
C LEU A 169 -19.02 -1.59 -47.35
N VAL A 170 -18.92 -0.77 -48.41
CA VAL A 170 -19.98 -0.65 -49.40
C VAL A 170 -19.78 -1.81 -50.36
N LEU A 171 -20.77 -2.69 -50.43
CA LEU A 171 -20.87 -3.71 -51.47
C LEU A 171 -21.74 -3.11 -52.57
N ASP A 172 -21.18 -2.99 -53.78
CA ASP A 172 -21.92 -2.67 -55.00
C ASP A 172 -22.81 -3.84 -55.44
#